data_AF-A0A1F3B7H7-F1
#
_entry.id   AF-A0A1F3B7H7-F1
#
_cell.length_a   1.000
_cell.length_b   1.000
_cell.length_c   1.000
_cell.angle_alpha   90.00
_cell.angle_beta   90.00
_cell.angle_gamma   90.00
#
_symmetry.space_group_name_H-M   'P 1'
#
loop_
_entity.id
_entity.type
_entity.pdbx_description
1 polymer ?
#
loop_
_entity_poly.entity_id
_entity_poly.type
_entity_poly.pdbx_seq_one_letter_code
_entity_poly.pdbx_strand_id
1 'polypeptide(L)'
;MIAHSVSPPAWYPPGLNWGAFLLAPWWGIAHNVCIALLALLPGAGLVVAVVLLLKGNEWGWQNRRFADIGHFHAVQRAWLIAGIIVGVIQAMALVPLWMFTLAMLSAV
;
A
#
# COMPACT_ATOMS: atom_id res chain seq x y z
N MET A 1 -6.51 1.32 -21.25
CA MET A 1 -6.32 -0.15 -21.29
C MET A 1 -7.50 -0.77 -20.56
N ILE A 2 -8.26 -1.63 -21.23
CA ILE A 2 -9.71 -1.80 -21.12
C ILE A 2 -10.17 -2.38 -19.77
N ALA A 3 -10.81 -1.56 -18.92
CA ALA A 3 -11.48 -2.00 -17.70
C ALA A 3 -12.90 -2.49 -18.03
N HIS A 4 -13.10 -3.81 -18.00
CA HIS A 4 -14.42 -4.39 -17.78
C HIS A 4 -14.43 -4.92 -16.36
N SER A 5 -14.67 -4.05 -15.38
CA SER A 5 -14.84 -4.42 -13.99
C SER A 5 -16.23 -4.01 -13.56
N VAL A 6 -17.04 -5.00 -13.20
CA VAL A 6 -18.31 -4.80 -12.49
C VAL A 6 -18.03 -3.88 -11.30
N SER A 7 -18.79 -2.78 -11.18
CA SER A 7 -18.70 -1.91 -10.02
C SER A 7 -18.74 -2.77 -8.75
N PRO A 8 -17.82 -2.57 -7.79
CA PRO A 8 -17.88 -3.34 -6.56
C PRO A 8 -19.30 -3.22 -5.98
N PRO A 9 -19.97 -4.34 -5.67
CA PRO A 9 -21.34 -4.31 -5.20
C PRO A 9 -21.44 -3.50 -3.90
N ALA A 10 -22.62 -3.01 -3.54
CA ALA A 10 -22.79 -2.16 -2.35
C ALA A 10 -22.29 -2.79 -1.04
N TRP A 11 -22.11 -4.11 -1.01
CA TRP A 11 -21.56 -4.89 0.11
C TRP A 11 -20.03 -5.08 0.05
N TYR A 12 -19.35 -4.57 -0.99
CA TYR A 12 -17.91 -4.70 -1.18
C TYR A 12 -17.16 -4.29 0.08
N PRO A 13 -16.20 -5.11 0.58
CA PRO A 13 -15.83 -5.04 1.98
C PRO A 13 -15.20 -3.68 2.31
N PRO A 14 -15.86 -2.87 3.16
CA PRO A 14 -15.23 -1.70 3.73
C PRO A 14 -14.12 -2.21 4.65
N GLY A 15 -12.88 -1.88 4.31
CA GLY A 15 -11.73 -2.39 5.04
C GLY A 15 -10.46 -1.68 4.61
N LEU A 16 -9.53 -1.57 5.55
CA LEU A 16 -8.25 -0.94 5.31
C LEU A 16 -7.36 -1.84 4.44
N ASN A 17 -6.79 -1.28 3.38
CA ASN A 17 -5.80 -1.95 2.55
C ASN A 17 -4.38 -1.60 3.03
N TRP A 18 -3.95 -2.30 4.08
CA TRP A 18 -2.62 -2.15 4.64
C TRP A 18 -1.50 -2.50 3.66
N GLY A 19 -1.75 -3.43 2.72
CA GLY A 19 -0.79 -3.74 1.66
C GLY A 19 -0.54 -2.53 0.75
N ALA A 20 -1.61 -1.85 0.33
CA ALA A 20 -1.55 -0.63 -0.46
C ALA A 20 -0.96 0.56 0.31
N PHE A 21 -1.18 0.64 1.61
CA PHE A 21 -0.58 1.68 2.45
C PHE A 21 0.92 1.48 2.65
N LEU A 22 1.34 0.28 3.06
CA LEU A 22 2.74 -0.02 3.40
C LEU A 22 3.64 -0.13 2.17
N LEU A 23 3.09 -0.54 1.03
CA LEU A 23 3.82 -0.78 -0.22
C LEU A 23 3.23 -0.04 -1.41
N ALA A 24 2.77 1.21 -1.21
CA ALA A 24 2.00 1.97 -2.20
C ALA A 24 2.52 1.88 -3.66
N PRO A 25 3.80 2.17 -3.98
CA PRO A 25 4.26 2.10 -5.36
C PRO A 25 4.18 0.68 -5.95
N TRP A 26 4.61 -0.33 -5.18
CA TRP A 26 4.68 -1.72 -5.65
C TRP A 26 3.31 -2.35 -5.77
N TRP A 27 2.46 -2.10 -4.76
CA TRP A 27 1.08 -2.49 -4.81
C TRP A 27 0.36 -1.83 -5.99
N GLY A 28 0.64 -0.55 -6.26
CA GLY A 28 0.10 0.21 -7.38
C GLY A 28 0.41 -0.39 -8.74
N ILE A 29 1.68 -0.73 -8.98
CA ILE A 29 2.12 -1.40 -10.23
C ILE A 29 1.38 -2.73 -10.40
N ALA A 30 1.31 -3.54 -9.35
CA ALA A 30 0.68 -4.87 -9.42
C ALA A 30 -0.85 -4.83 -9.62
N HIS A 31 -1.50 -3.70 -9.32
CA HIS A 31 -2.94 -3.52 -9.43
C HIS A 31 -3.35 -2.48 -10.49
N ASN A 32 -2.41 -1.98 -11.28
CA ASN A 32 -2.63 -0.90 -12.26
C ASN A 32 -3.27 0.38 -11.64
N VAL A 33 -2.87 0.73 -10.41
CA VAL A 33 -3.33 1.94 -9.72
C VAL A 33 -2.23 2.99 -9.78
N CYS A 34 -2.15 3.72 -10.89
CA CYS A 34 -1.04 4.65 -11.18
C CYS A 34 -0.88 5.78 -10.14
N ILE A 35 -1.97 6.23 -9.51
CA ILE A 35 -1.91 7.26 -8.46
C ILE A 35 -1.01 6.83 -7.29
N ALA A 36 -0.84 5.53 -7.07
CA ALA A 36 0.02 5.03 -6.02
C ALA A 36 1.52 5.29 -6.25
N LEU A 37 1.94 5.57 -7.49
CA LEU A 37 3.30 5.99 -7.80
C LEU A 37 3.61 7.40 -7.28
N LEU A 38 2.60 8.24 -7.07
CA LEU A 38 2.76 9.54 -6.42
C LEU A 38 3.23 9.41 -4.96
N ALA A 39 3.14 8.21 -4.37
CA ALA A 39 3.68 7.94 -3.05
C ALA A 39 5.22 8.08 -2.98
N LEU A 40 5.91 8.06 -4.13
CA LEU A 40 7.36 8.29 -4.25
C LEU A 40 7.74 9.77 -4.19
N LEU A 41 6.79 10.68 -4.37
CA LEU A 41 7.07 12.12 -4.35
C LEU A 41 7.18 12.63 -2.91
N PRO A 42 8.24 13.38 -2.58
CA PRO A 42 8.34 14.03 -1.27
C PRO A 42 7.16 14.99 -1.07
N GLY A 43 6.54 14.94 0.11
CA GLY A 43 5.35 15.75 0.47
C GLY A 43 4.00 15.10 0.13
N ALA A 44 3.87 14.42 -1.01
CA ALA A 44 2.62 13.72 -1.39
C ALA A 44 2.55 12.27 -0.87
N GLY A 45 3.71 11.67 -0.57
CA GLY A 45 3.89 10.30 -0.10
C GLY A 45 2.83 9.77 0.85
N LEU A 46 2.77 10.38 2.03
CA LEU A 46 1.89 9.95 3.11
C LEU A 46 0.41 10.14 2.78
N VAL A 47 0.05 11.25 2.12
CA VAL A 47 -1.35 11.52 1.74
C VAL A 47 -1.83 10.44 0.78
N VAL A 48 -1.05 10.12 -0.24
CA VAL A 48 -1.37 9.08 -1.21
C VAL A 48 -1.47 7.71 -0.53
N ALA A 49 -0.53 7.39 0.36
CA ALA A 49 -0.58 6.14 1.12
C ALA A 49 -1.87 6.03 1.95
N VAL A 50 -2.28 7.09 2.65
CA VAL A 50 -3.54 7.10 3.43
C VAL A 50 -4.77 6.97 2.53
N VAL A 51 -4.78 7.64 1.37
CA VAL A 51 -5.87 7.46 0.39
C VAL A 51 -5.94 6.01 -0.07
N LEU A 52 -4.81 5.36 -0.33
CA LEU A 52 -4.74 3.95 -0.68
C LEU A 52 -5.10 3.01 0.47
N LEU A 53 -4.85 3.40 1.72
CA LEU A 53 -5.31 2.65 2.88
C LEU A 53 -6.85 2.53 2.86
N LEU A 54 -7.54 3.61 2.50
CA LEU A 54 -9.00 3.66 2.51
C LEU A 54 -9.62 3.14 1.21
N LYS A 55 -9.04 3.50 0.06
CA LYS A 55 -9.59 3.25 -1.28
C LYS A 55 -8.86 2.16 -2.07
N GLY A 56 -7.74 1.64 -1.57
CA GLY A 56 -6.92 0.68 -2.29
C GLY A 56 -7.68 -0.60 -2.64
N ASN A 57 -8.57 -1.07 -1.77
CA ASN A 57 -9.42 -2.21 -2.10
C ASN A 57 -10.30 -1.92 -3.34
N GLU A 58 -11.06 -0.83 -3.30
CA GLU A 58 -11.93 -0.39 -4.40
C GLU A 58 -11.15 -0.24 -5.72
N TRP A 59 -10.05 0.52 -5.70
CA TRP A 59 -9.23 0.76 -6.89
C TRP A 59 -8.51 -0.48 -7.38
N GLY A 60 -8.08 -1.36 -6.48
CA GLY A 60 -7.45 -2.62 -6.84
C GLY A 60 -8.43 -3.57 -7.54
N TRP A 61 -9.69 -3.61 -7.08
CA TRP A 61 -10.75 -4.39 -7.69
C TRP A 61 -11.14 -3.89 -9.08
N GLN A 62 -11.21 -2.57 -9.27
CA GLN A 62 -11.59 -1.96 -10.55
C GLN A 62 -10.48 -2.09 -11.63
N ASN A 63 -9.21 -2.05 -11.24
CA ASN A 63 -8.09 -1.93 -12.19
C ASN A 63 -7.40 -3.27 -12.54
N ARG A 64 -7.79 -4.39 -11.92
CA ARG A 64 -7.25 -5.71 -12.18
C ARG A 64 -8.35 -6.77 -12.26
N ARG A 65 -8.19 -7.76 -13.14
CA ARG A 65 -9.11 -8.91 -13.22
C ARG A 65 -8.82 -9.92 -12.12
N PHE A 66 -9.89 -10.33 -11.42
CA PHE A 66 -9.89 -11.42 -10.45
C PHE A 66 -10.92 -12.47 -10.86
N ALA A 67 -10.69 -13.71 -10.47
CA ALA A 67 -11.61 -14.82 -10.77
C ALA A 67 -12.89 -14.71 -9.93
N ASP A 68 -12.73 -14.36 -8.66
CA ASP A 68 -13.78 -14.21 -7.66
C ASP A 68 -13.29 -13.32 -6.49
N ILE A 69 -14.19 -13.03 -5.55
CA ILE A 69 -13.91 -12.21 -4.35
C ILE A 69 -12.88 -12.87 -3.41
N GLY A 70 -12.88 -14.20 -3.32
CA GLY A 70 -11.93 -14.98 -2.52
C GLY A 70 -10.52 -14.88 -3.08
N HIS A 71 -10.35 -14.98 -4.40
CA HIS A 71 -9.07 -14.74 -5.06
C HIS A 71 -8.57 -13.31 -4.78
N PHE A 72 -9.44 -12.30 -4.86
CA PHE A 72 -9.05 -10.93 -4.51
C PHE A 72 -8.57 -10.82 -3.05
N HIS A 73 -9.31 -11.38 -2.09
CA HIS A 73 -8.90 -11.37 -0.68
C HIS A 73 -7.60 -12.11 -0.42
N ALA A 74 -7.37 -13.24 -1.09
CA ALA A 74 -6.12 -13.98 -0.99
C ALA A 74 -4.93 -13.12 -1.46
N VAL A 75 -5.08 -12.40 -2.57
CA VAL A 75 -4.08 -11.46 -3.08
C VAL A 75 -3.86 -10.31 -2.09
N GLN A 76 -4.91 -9.64 -1.61
CA GLN A 76 -4.75 -8.54 -0.65
C GLN A 76 -4.13 -9.00 0.67
N ARG A 77 -4.41 -10.23 1.12
CA ARG A 77 -3.76 -10.83 2.30
C ARG A 77 -2.27 -11.05 2.07
N ALA A 78 -1.87 -11.53 0.88
CA ALA A 78 -0.46 -11.66 0.54
C ALA A 78 0.25 -10.29 0.54
N TRP A 79 -0.40 -9.25 0.04
CA TRP A 79 0.13 -7.87 0.08
C TRP A 79 0.20 -7.30 1.49
N LEU A 80 -0.77 -7.59 2.36
CA LEU A 80 -0.70 -7.24 3.78
C LEU A 80 0.53 -7.87 4.44
N ILE A 81 0.75 -9.18 4.23
CA ILE A 81 1.89 -9.90 4.81
C ILE A 81 3.21 -9.32 4.28
N ALA A 82 3.32 -9.12 2.96
CA ALA A 82 4.49 -8.50 2.35
C ALA A 82 4.75 -7.10 2.92
N GLY A 83 3.71 -6.29 3.08
CA GLY A 83 3.79 -4.95 3.65
C GLY A 83 4.29 -4.95 5.09
N ILE A 84 3.80 -5.88 5.92
CA ILE A 84 4.27 -6.04 7.31
C ILE A 84 5.74 -6.45 7.32
N ILE A 85 6.15 -7.44 6.53
CA ILE A 85 7.54 -7.92 6.49
C ILE A 85 8.48 -6.80 6.09
N VAL A 86 8.18 -6.08 5.00
CA VAL A 86 9.01 -4.96 4.55
C VAL A 86 9.01 -3.82 5.56
N GLY A 87 7.86 -3.51 6.16
CA GLY A 87 7.75 -2.48 7.19
C GLY A 87 8.61 -2.76 8.42
N VAL A 88 8.62 -4.01 8.89
CA VAL A 88 9.47 -4.45 10.01
C VAL A 88 10.96 -4.33 9.65
N ILE A 89 11.37 -4.80 8.47
CA ILE A 89 12.76 -4.68 8.01
C ILE A 89 13.20 -3.21 7.95
N GLN A 90 12.36 -2.33 7.39
CA GLN A 90 12.66 -0.89 7.33
C GLN A 90 12.76 -0.27 8.72
N ALA A 91 11.85 -0.61 9.64
CA ALA A 91 11.91 -0.11 11.01
C ALA A 91 13.21 -0.55 11.72
N MET A 92 13.59 -1.82 11.57
CA MET A 92 14.83 -2.36 12.14
C MET A 92 16.09 -1.70 11.59
N ALA A 93 16.08 -1.26 10.33
CA ALA A 93 17.22 -0.58 9.72
C ALA A 93 17.27 0.93 10.05
N LEU A 94 16.12 1.62 9.92
CA LEU A 94 16.06 3.07 9.99
C LEU A 94 16.02 3.59 11.43
N VAL A 95 15.31 2.92 12.35
CA VAL A 95 15.20 3.39 13.74
C VAL A 95 16.57 3.47 14.43
N PRO A 96 17.44 2.43 14.38
CA PRO A 96 18.78 2.53 14.98
C PRO A 96 19.64 3.60 14.32
N LEU A 97 19.55 3.76 12.99
CA LEU A 97 20.28 4.80 12.26
C LEU A 97 19.84 6.20 12.73
N TRP A 98 18.54 6.45 12.86
CA TRP A 98 18.01 7.70 13.39
C TRP A 98 18.44 7.94 14.85
N MET A 99 18.37 6.92 15.70
CA MET A 99 18.83 7.03 17.10
C MET A 99 20.33 7.38 17.18
N PHE A 100 21.15 6.75 16.35
CA PHE A 100 22.59 7.03 16.27
C PHE A 100 22.87 8.47 15.83
N THR A 101 22.21 8.94 14.77
CA THR A 101 22.38 10.33 14.28
C THR A 101 21.97 11.37 15.31
N LEU A 102 20.85 11.17 16.01
CA LEU A 102 20.41 12.05 17.09
C LEU A 102 21.40 12.08 18.26
N ALA A 103 21.97 10.93 18.64
CA ALA A 103 22.99 10.87 19.69
C ALA A 103 24.25 11.66 19.32
N MET A 104 24.72 11.54 18.07
CA MET A 104 25.89 12.31 17.58
C MET A 104 25.61 13.81 17.53
N LEU A 105 24.41 14.24 17.11
CA LEU A 105 24.04 15.65 17.12
C LEU A 105 23.98 16.25 18.53
N SER A 106 23.64 15.46 19.54
CA SER A 106 23.63 15.91 20.94
C SER A 106 25.02 15.99 21.60
N ALA A 107 26.05 15.43 20.96
CA ALA A 107 27.41 15.34 21.49
C ALA A 107 28.37 16.44 20.97
N VAL A 108 27.87 17.38 20.17
CA VAL A 108 28.59 18.53 19.60
C VAL A 108 27.97 19.81 20.14
#